data_AF-A0A7Y2HTX4-F1
#
_entry.id   AF-A0A7Y2HTX4-F1
#
_cell.length_a   1.000
_cell.length_b   1.000
_cell.length_c   1.000
_cell.angle_alpha   90.00
_cell.angle_beta   90.00
_cell.angle_gamma   90.00
#
_symmetry.space_group_name_H-M   'P 1'
#
loop_
_entity.id
_entity.type
_entity.pdbx_description
1 polymer ?
#
loop_
_entity_poly.entity_id
_entity_poly.type
_entity_poly.pdbx_seq_one_letter_code
_entity_poly.pdbx_strand_id
1 'polypeptide(L)'
;MRRKLNIAAVCLFLMTMLSLPQAFAAAPLNVSVKGNTLTADLQVAGGYSAKLTVTFENVVGLTPDSLNVSAVAVNPLDINLLGRLGNAVSGIPAAFPMLVEIEPDPNLGLSFSGTVNVEFYTHDLEFIANSPLRLFSAPLGGAFEDITVMHGSGSYRSGGTKGNFSEFIIAIDARTPLAAAGDKLARLRSMMNTYSGQFDADVHDELDGLLSAAEIAYASNSLIAAVTYVEAFADAVDNNSGTIPNVWGASHNLENIAGKLRAAAGTLRFSLTLAINDL
;
A
#
# COMPACT_ATOMS: atom_id res chain seq x y z
N MET A 1 -85.25 7.19 6.74
CA MET A 1 -84.87 5.87 7.31
C MET A 1 -83.98 5.15 6.30
N ARG A 2 -82.86 4.57 6.76
CA ARG A 2 -81.83 3.78 6.05
C ARG A 2 -80.65 4.52 5.40
N ARG A 3 -79.59 4.60 6.20
CA ARG A 3 -78.17 4.77 5.85
C ARG A 3 -77.70 3.71 4.85
N LYS A 4 -76.79 4.10 3.94
CA LYS A 4 -75.66 3.26 3.53
C LYS A 4 -74.41 4.14 3.39
N LEU A 5 -73.46 3.87 4.29
CA LEU A 5 -72.06 4.29 4.27
C LEU A 5 -71.27 3.25 3.44
N ASN A 6 -70.14 3.65 2.84
CA ASN A 6 -68.98 2.87 2.36
C ASN A 6 -68.55 3.31 0.93
N ILE A 7 -67.29 3.53 0.54
CA ILE A 7 -65.96 3.28 1.11
C ILE A 7 -64.96 4.19 0.36
N ALA A 8 -64.05 4.81 1.12
CA ALA A 8 -62.66 5.16 0.85
C ALA A 8 -62.17 5.56 -0.56
N ALA A 9 -61.65 6.79 -0.66
CA ALA A 9 -60.41 7.07 -1.38
C ALA A 9 -59.65 8.17 -0.62
N VAL A 10 -58.94 7.77 0.43
CA VAL A 10 -58.00 8.62 1.17
C VAL A 10 -56.74 8.71 0.31
N CYS A 11 -56.47 9.88 -0.26
CA CYS A 11 -55.20 10.21 -0.91
C CYS A 11 -54.08 10.20 0.15
N LEU A 12 -53.45 9.05 0.33
CA LEU A 12 -52.23 8.89 1.11
C LEU A 12 -51.07 9.48 0.29
N PHE A 13 -50.71 10.73 0.59
CA PHE A 13 -49.52 11.37 0.04
C PHE A 13 -48.29 10.74 0.71
N LEU A 14 -47.73 9.71 0.06
CA LEU A 14 -46.52 9.02 0.48
C LEU A 14 -45.32 9.94 0.19
N MET A 15 -44.88 10.69 1.20
CA MET A 15 -43.62 11.42 1.19
C MET A 15 -42.46 10.40 1.13
N THR A 16 -42.03 10.06 -0.08
CA THR A 16 -40.77 9.37 -0.31
C THR A 16 -39.63 10.34 -0.01
N MET A 17 -39.09 10.25 1.21
CA MET A 17 -37.77 10.79 1.54
C MET A 17 -36.74 10.06 0.68
N LEU A 18 -36.40 10.61 -0.49
CA LEU A 18 -35.18 10.24 -1.18
C LEU A 18 -34.01 10.68 -0.30
N SER A 19 -33.38 9.73 0.39
CA SER A 19 -32.05 9.90 0.96
C SER A 19 -31.08 10.12 -0.19
N LEU A 20 -30.80 11.37 -0.51
CA LEU A 20 -29.65 11.71 -1.36
C LEU A 20 -28.40 11.14 -0.67
N PRO A 21 -27.50 10.46 -1.39
CA PRO A 21 -26.21 10.13 -0.84
C PRO A 21 -25.53 11.43 -0.41
N GLN A 22 -25.28 11.58 0.90
CA GLN A 22 -24.45 12.66 1.39
C GLN A 22 -23.03 12.42 0.86
N ALA A 23 -22.66 13.13 -0.19
CA ALA A 23 -21.26 13.32 -0.54
C ALA A 23 -20.65 14.14 0.60
N PHE A 24 -19.92 13.48 1.51
CA PHE A 24 -19.11 14.19 2.48
C PHE A 24 -18.01 14.91 1.69
N ALA A 25 -18.04 16.24 1.69
CA ALA A 25 -16.94 17.04 1.18
C ALA A 25 -15.71 16.71 2.03
N ALA A 26 -14.65 16.19 1.41
CA ALA A 26 -13.36 16.01 2.07
C ALA A 26 -12.90 17.37 2.61
N ALA A 27 -12.49 17.41 3.88
CA ALA A 27 -11.88 18.63 4.43
C ALA A 27 -10.63 18.99 3.60
N PRO A 28 -10.34 20.29 3.38
CA PRO A 28 -9.14 20.69 2.68
C PRO A 28 -7.92 20.12 3.40
N LEU A 29 -7.14 19.34 2.66
CA LEU A 29 -6.02 18.59 3.19
C LEU A 29 -4.81 19.51 3.27
N ASN A 30 -4.20 19.62 4.46
CA ASN A 30 -3.00 20.42 4.63
C ASN A 30 -1.80 19.65 4.08
N VAL A 31 -1.47 19.87 2.81
CA VAL A 31 -0.32 19.27 2.14
C VAL A 31 0.86 20.24 2.18
N SER A 32 2.03 19.74 2.60
CA SER A 32 3.27 20.51 2.56
C SER A 32 4.40 19.69 1.93
N VAL A 33 5.25 20.36 1.15
CA VAL A 33 6.40 19.75 0.48
C VAL A 33 7.69 20.38 0.99
N LYS A 34 8.68 19.55 1.31
CA LYS A 34 10.04 19.97 1.69
C LYS A 34 11.06 18.99 1.10
N GLY A 35 11.88 19.46 0.16
CA GLY A 35 12.82 18.61 -0.55
C GLY A 35 12.09 17.49 -1.29
N ASN A 36 12.50 16.24 -1.06
CA ASN A 36 11.89 15.06 -1.66
C ASN A 36 10.75 14.47 -0.82
N THR A 37 10.19 15.24 0.12
CA THR A 37 9.17 14.76 1.06
C THR A 37 7.90 15.59 0.96
N LEU A 38 6.76 14.89 0.87
CA LEU A 38 5.41 15.42 1.04
C LEU A 38 4.85 14.93 2.37
N THR A 39 4.20 15.82 3.11
CA THR A 39 3.46 15.49 4.33
C THR A 39 2.05 16.01 4.26
N ALA A 40 1.11 15.24 4.80
CA ALA A 40 -0.29 15.53 4.78
C ALA A 40 -0.95 15.08 6.09
N ASP A 41 -1.80 15.93 6.67
CA ASP A 41 -2.63 15.56 7.82
C ASP A 41 -4.00 15.09 7.33
N LEU A 42 -4.32 13.83 7.60
CA LEU A 42 -5.54 13.16 7.21
C LEU A 42 -6.52 13.15 8.38
N GLN A 43 -7.75 13.60 8.13
CA GLN A 43 -8.86 13.50 9.06
C GLN A 43 -10.10 13.07 8.30
N VAL A 44 -10.80 12.06 8.81
CA VAL A 44 -12.00 11.51 8.18
C VAL A 44 -13.16 11.43 9.17
N ALA A 45 -14.36 11.15 8.65
CA ALA A 45 -15.55 10.96 9.49
C ALA A 45 -15.31 9.86 10.55
N GLY A 46 -15.88 10.03 11.74
CA GLY A 46 -15.63 9.15 12.88
C GLY A 46 -14.48 9.59 13.79
N GLY A 47 -13.76 10.65 13.42
CA GLY A 47 -12.70 11.22 14.25
C GLY A 47 -11.32 10.57 14.07
N TYR A 48 -11.19 9.67 13.10
CA TYR A 48 -9.92 9.03 12.79
C TYR A 48 -8.94 10.02 12.16
N SER A 49 -7.69 9.96 12.59
CA SER A 49 -6.64 10.87 12.13
C SER A 49 -5.33 10.14 11.89
N ALA A 50 -4.61 10.58 10.86
CA ALA A 50 -3.27 10.11 10.57
C ALA A 50 -2.43 11.19 9.91
N LYS A 51 -1.13 11.14 10.16
CA LYS A 51 -0.14 11.88 9.40
C LYS A 51 0.42 10.96 8.31
N LEU A 52 0.26 11.38 7.06
CA LEU A 52 0.89 10.78 5.90
C LEU A 52 2.24 11.47 5.65
N THR A 53 3.29 10.68 5.43
CA THR A 53 4.58 11.14 4.94
C THR A 53 4.97 10.31 3.73
N VAL A 54 5.20 10.97 2.58
CA VAL A 54 5.68 10.35 1.35
C VAL A 54 7.07 10.89 1.07
N THR A 55 8.07 10.03 1.08
CA THR A 55 9.46 10.39 0.79
C THR A 55 9.93 9.69 -0.45
N PHE A 56 10.35 10.47 -1.44
CA PHE A 56 10.96 9.99 -2.66
C PHE A 56 12.48 9.94 -2.50
N GLU A 57 13.11 8.92 -3.07
CA GLU A 57 14.57 8.87 -3.17
C GLU A 57 15.09 10.01 -4.04
N ASN A 58 14.56 10.13 -5.25
CA ASN A 58 14.80 11.24 -6.18
C ASN A 58 13.51 11.65 -6.86
N VAL A 59 13.14 12.94 -6.84
CA VAL A 59 11.88 13.42 -7.42
C VAL A 59 12.03 14.73 -8.18
N VAL A 60 11.25 14.87 -9.25
CA VAL A 60 11.10 16.08 -10.05
C VAL A 60 9.61 16.40 -10.17
N GLY A 61 9.25 17.68 -10.06
CA GLY A 61 7.86 18.11 -10.18
C GLY A 61 7.02 17.90 -8.91
N LEU A 62 7.64 17.62 -7.75
CA LEU A 62 6.92 17.51 -6.48
C LEU A 62 6.48 18.89 -5.99
N THR A 63 5.17 19.12 -6.00
CA THR A 63 4.49 20.30 -5.46
C THR A 63 3.32 19.84 -4.58
N PRO A 64 2.74 20.72 -3.73
CA PRO A 64 1.54 20.36 -2.97
C PRO A 64 0.39 19.87 -3.85
N ASP A 65 0.29 20.35 -5.09
CA ASP A 65 -0.77 19.99 -6.04
C ASP A 65 -0.40 18.78 -6.92
N SER A 66 0.87 18.35 -6.94
CA SER A 66 1.34 17.24 -7.79
C SER A 66 0.76 15.88 -7.41
N LEU A 67 0.27 15.74 -6.17
CA LEU A 67 -0.39 14.55 -5.64
C LEU A 67 -1.77 14.92 -5.06
N ASN A 68 -2.81 14.37 -5.66
CA ASN A 68 -4.15 14.33 -5.11
C ASN A 68 -4.19 13.27 -4.01
N VAL A 69 -4.08 13.71 -2.76
CA VAL A 69 -4.28 12.86 -1.59
C VAL A 69 -5.73 12.96 -1.15
N SER A 70 -6.39 11.82 -0.98
CA SER A 70 -7.71 11.73 -0.37
C SER A 70 -7.76 10.61 0.66
N ALA A 71 -8.67 10.72 1.62
CA ALA A 71 -8.88 9.69 2.62
C ALA A 71 -10.37 9.59 2.97
N VAL A 72 -10.83 8.37 3.18
CA VAL A 72 -12.20 8.07 3.60
C VAL A 72 -12.23 7.05 4.73
N ALA A 73 -13.19 7.19 5.63
CA ALA A 73 -13.51 6.14 6.58
C ALA A 73 -14.29 5.03 5.83
N VAL A 74 -13.85 3.79 5.96
CA VAL A 74 -14.48 2.63 5.32
C VAL A 74 -15.21 1.77 6.36
N ASN A 75 -16.15 0.95 5.90
CA ASN A 75 -16.75 -0.07 6.75
C ASN A 75 -15.78 -1.27 6.86
N PRO A 76 -15.30 -1.65 8.06
CA PRO A 76 -14.42 -2.80 8.25
C PRO A 76 -15.01 -4.13 7.79
N LEU A 77 -16.34 -4.19 7.64
CA LEU A 77 -17.11 -5.36 7.22
C LEU A 77 -17.53 -5.29 5.74
N ASP A 78 -17.03 -4.33 4.96
CA ASP A 78 -17.31 -4.25 3.53
C ASP A 78 -16.72 -5.45 2.79
N ILE A 79 -17.58 -6.33 2.29
CA ILE A 79 -17.18 -7.56 1.62
C ILE A 79 -16.39 -7.33 0.34
N ASN A 80 -16.62 -6.21 -0.38
CA ASN A 80 -15.89 -5.89 -1.60
C ASN A 80 -14.45 -5.49 -1.25
N LEU A 81 -14.28 -4.67 -0.21
CA LEU A 81 -12.97 -4.25 0.27
C LEU A 81 -12.19 -5.43 0.85
N LEU A 82 -12.84 -6.26 1.68
CA LEU A 82 -12.24 -7.48 2.23
C LEU A 82 -11.85 -8.47 1.12
N GLY A 83 -12.66 -8.60 0.06
CA GLY A 83 -12.33 -9.41 -1.10
C GLY A 83 -11.05 -8.97 -1.82
N ARG A 84 -10.73 -7.67 -1.81
CA ARG A 84 -9.50 -7.12 -2.39
C ARG A 84 -8.26 -7.34 -1.51
N LEU A 85 -8.45 -7.47 -0.19
CA LEU A 85 -7.37 -7.76 0.77
C LEU A 85 -6.91 -9.22 0.74
N GLY A 86 -7.74 -10.10 0.19
CA GLY A 86 -7.44 -11.52 0.05
C GLY A 86 -7.56 -12.31 1.37
N ASN A 87 -7.45 -13.63 1.26
CA ASN A 87 -7.77 -14.56 2.36
C ASN A 87 -6.75 -14.54 3.53
N ALA A 88 -5.57 -13.96 3.30
CA ALA A 88 -4.53 -13.84 4.31
C ALA A 88 -4.85 -12.77 5.37
N VAL A 89 -5.73 -11.82 5.04
CA VAL A 89 -6.10 -10.70 5.90
C VAL A 89 -7.35 -11.07 6.70
N SER A 90 -7.28 -10.95 8.03
CA SER A 90 -8.41 -11.27 8.92
C SER A 90 -9.38 -10.11 9.10
N GLY A 91 -9.00 -8.89 8.72
CA GLY A 91 -9.90 -7.75 8.69
C GLY A 91 -9.19 -6.39 8.72
N ILE A 92 -9.99 -5.34 8.85
CA ILE A 92 -9.55 -3.96 9.03
C ILE A 92 -9.77 -3.58 10.50
N PRO A 93 -8.79 -2.94 11.18
CA PRO A 93 -8.96 -2.51 12.56
C PRO A 93 -10.11 -1.52 12.70
N ALA A 94 -11.11 -1.83 13.53
CA ALA A 94 -12.24 -0.92 13.78
C ALA A 94 -11.82 0.40 14.42
N ALA A 95 -10.66 0.43 15.10
CA ALA A 95 -10.07 1.64 15.67
C ALA A 95 -9.45 2.56 14.61
N PHE A 96 -9.15 2.07 13.40
CA PHE A 96 -8.59 2.89 12.33
C PHE A 96 -8.98 2.35 10.94
N PRO A 97 -10.26 2.49 10.52
CA PRO A 97 -10.74 2.01 9.24
C PRO A 97 -10.59 3.10 8.17
N MET A 98 -9.35 3.49 7.86
CA MET A 98 -9.05 4.55 6.90
C MET A 98 -8.51 3.95 5.59
N LEU A 99 -9.16 4.26 4.47
CA LEU A 99 -8.63 4.04 3.13
C LEU A 99 -8.09 5.36 2.61
N VAL A 100 -6.82 5.35 2.19
CA VAL A 100 -6.11 6.52 1.67
C VAL A 100 -5.78 6.30 0.21
N GLU A 101 -6.08 7.28 -0.62
CA GLU A 101 -5.80 7.26 -2.04
C GLU A 101 -4.80 8.38 -2.35
N ILE A 102 -3.78 8.05 -3.14
CA ILE A 102 -2.80 9.02 -3.62
C ILE A 102 -2.75 8.87 -5.13
N GLU A 103 -3.23 9.88 -5.85
CA GLU A 103 -3.19 9.95 -7.31
C GLU A 103 -2.32 11.11 -7.78
N PRO A 104 -1.37 10.89 -8.69
CA PRO A 104 -0.55 11.96 -9.25
C PRO A 104 -1.32 12.72 -10.33
N ASP A 105 -1.15 14.03 -10.45
CA ASP A 105 -1.68 14.76 -11.61
C ASP A 105 -0.76 14.54 -12.83
N PRO A 106 -1.23 13.90 -13.91
CA PRO A 106 -0.42 13.63 -15.09
C PRO A 106 0.08 14.91 -15.80
N ASN A 107 -0.55 16.06 -15.55
CA ASN A 107 -0.22 17.33 -16.20
C ASN A 107 0.84 18.15 -15.45
N LEU A 108 1.17 17.78 -14.21
CA LEU A 108 2.10 18.55 -13.36
C LEU A 108 3.54 18.03 -13.43
N GLY A 109 3.81 17.05 -14.30
CA GLY A 109 5.17 16.60 -14.62
C GLY A 109 5.88 15.87 -13.49
N LEU A 110 5.13 15.31 -12.53
CA LEU A 110 5.71 14.51 -11.45
C LEU A 110 6.41 13.27 -12.02
N SER A 111 7.67 13.10 -11.64
CA SER A 111 8.46 11.90 -11.94
C SER A 111 9.43 11.61 -10.80
N PHE A 112 9.79 10.35 -10.64
CA PHE A 112 10.77 9.95 -9.63
C PHE A 112 11.59 8.76 -10.09
N SER A 113 12.77 8.61 -9.49
CA SER A 113 13.62 7.42 -9.64
C SER A 113 14.01 6.82 -8.31
N GLY A 114 14.33 5.52 -8.32
CA GLY A 114 14.54 4.75 -7.11
C GLY A 114 13.23 4.46 -6.39
N THR A 115 13.24 4.47 -5.07
CA THR A 115 12.09 4.04 -4.26
C THR A 115 11.24 5.19 -3.71
N VAL A 116 9.96 4.91 -3.44
CA VAL A 116 9.07 5.82 -2.71
C VAL A 116 8.65 5.17 -1.40
N ASN A 117 8.96 5.80 -0.27
CA ASN A 117 8.53 5.37 1.05
C ASN A 117 7.26 6.12 1.46
N VAL A 118 6.19 5.37 1.72
CA VAL A 118 4.91 5.88 2.21
C VAL A 118 4.76 5.47 3.66
N GLU A 119 4.53 6.44 4.54
CA GLU A 119 4.42 6.25 5.97
C GLU A 119 3.12 6.83 6.52
N PHE A 120 2.45 6.04 7.36
CA PHE A 120 1.33 6.47 8.18
C PHE A 120 1.73 6.50 9.64
N TYR A 121 1.37 7.59 10.31
CA TYR A 121 1.47 7.74 11.77
C TYR A 121 0.09 8.09 12.33
N THR A 122 -0.45 7.26 13.24
CA THR A 122 -1.76 7.50 13.87
C THR A 122 -1.71 7.22 15.36
N HIS A 123 -2.41 8.05 16.14
CA HIS A 123 -2.65 7.82 17.57
C HIS A 123 -3.82 6.85 17.83
N ASP A 124 -4.62 6.53 16.82
CA ASP A 124 -5.80 5.67 16.95
C ASP A 124 -5.44 4.19 17.09
N LEU A 125 -4.20 3.83 16.76
CA LEU A 125 -3.65 2.49 16.91
C LEU A 125 -2.43 2.53 17.83
N GLU A 126 -2.39 1.60 18.77
CA GLU A 126 -1.23 1.38 19.64
C GLU A 126 -0.29 0.34 19.00
N PHE A 127 1.02 0.60 19.04
CA PHE A 127 1.99 -0.42 18.71
C PHE A 127 2.12 -1.43 19.84
N ILE A 128 1.86 -2.69 19.50
CA ILE A 128 2.12 -3.84 20.36
C ILE A 128 3.21 -4.68 19.68
N ALA A 129 4.17 -5.19 20.45
CA ALA A 129 5.16 -6.13 19.92
C ALA A 129 4.43 -7.31 19.24
N ASN A 130 4.93 -7.73 18.08
CA ASN A 130 4.31 -8.76 17.24
C ASN A 130 2.89 -8.40 16.77
N SER A 131 2.57 -7.10 16.69
CA SER A 131 1.30 -6.64 16.14
C SER A 131 1.08 -7.20 14.72
N PRO A 132 -0.11 -7.77 14.43
CA PRO A 132 -0.46 -8.26 13.10
C PRO A 132 -0.77 -7.14 12.10
N LEU A 133 -0.72 -5.88 12.53
CA LEU A 133 -1.02 -4.73 11.69
C LEU A 133 0.06 -4.56 10.61
N ARG A 134 -0.36 -4.50 9.35
CA ARG A 134 0.49 -4.30 8.18
C ARG A 134 -0.09 -3.20 7.29
N LEU A 135 0.79 -2.48 6.61
CA LEU A 135 0.41 -1.53 5.58
C LEU A 135 0.25 -2.27 4.25
N PHE A 136 -0.96 -2.23 3.72
CA PHE A 136 -1.31 -2.79 2.43
C PHE A 136 -1.46 -1.69 1.39
N SER A 137 -1.19 -2.02 0.14
CA SER A 137 -1.43 -1.12 -0.98
C SER A 137 -1.88 -1.85 -2.24
N ALA A 138 -2.73 -1.20 -3.03
CA ALA A 138 -3.29 -1.72 -4.27
C ALA A 138 -3.23 -0.66 -5.39
N PRO A 139 -3.10 -1.03 -6.67
CA PRO A 139 -3.59 -0.17 -7.75
C PRO A 139 -5.07 0.18 -7.51
N LEU A 140 -5.54 1.29 -8.08
CA LEU A 140 -6.93 1.74 -7.93
C LEU A 140 -7.93 0.62 -8.26
N GLY A 141 -8.75 0.23 -7.29
CA GLY A 141 -9.73 -0.85 -7.39
C GLY A 141 -9.13 -2.27 -7.46
N GLY A 142 -7.81 -2.40 -7.44
CA GLY A 142 -7.08 -3.66 -7.56
C GLY A 142 -6.96 -4.43 -6.25
N ALA A 143 -6.27 -5.58 -6.32
CA ALA A 143 -5.94 -6.39 -5.15
C ALA A 143 -4.84 -5.71 -4.32
N PHE A 144 -4.99 -5.80 -3.00
CA PHE A 144 -4.02 -5.29 -2.04
C PHE A 144 -2.89 -6.27 -1.81
N GLU A 145 -1.70 -5.73 -1.60
CA GLU A 145 -0.50 -6.47 -1.25
C GLU A 145 0.14 -5.82 -0.02
N ASP A 146 0.71 -6.63 0.87
CA ASP A 146 1.49 -6.14 2.01
C ASP A 146 2.78 -5.48 1.50
N ILE A 147 2.94 -4.20 1.80
CA ILE A 147 4.12 -3.40 1.44
C ILE A 147 4.96 -3.04 2.66
N THR A 148 4.65 -3.56 3.85
CA THR A 148 5.30 -3.17 5.11
C THR A 148 6.80 -3.43 5.03
N VAL A 149 7.60 -2.39 5.30
CA VAL A 149 9.07 -2.47 5.47
C VAL A 149 9.50 -2.10 6.89
N MET A 150 8.61 -1.45 7.65
CA MET A 150 8.85 -1.12 9.04
C MET A 150 7.55 -0.97 9.82
N HIS A 151 7.66 -1.20 11.12
CA HIS A 151 6.71 -0.73 12.14
C HIS A 151 7.48 -0.11 13.32
N GLY A 152 6.86 0.81 14.07
CA GLY A 152 7.54 1.52 15.16
C GLY A 152 6.73 1.55 16.46
N SER A 153 7.44 1.61 17.59
CA SER A 153 6.87 1.65 18.94
C SER A 153 6.28 3.01 19.31
N GLY A 154 5.21 3.00 20.11
CA GLY A 154 4.41 4.17 20.48
C GLY A 154 3.06 4.16 19.77
N SER A 155 2.68 5.29 19.18
CA SER A 155 1.59 5.38 18.21
C SER A 155 1.98 4.65 16.91
N TYR A 156 1.04 3.91 16.32
CA TYR A 156 1.35 3.01 15.21
C TYR A 156 1.93 3.78 14.02
N ARG A 157 3.16 3.40 13.66
CA ARG A 157 3.88 3.88 12.47
C ARG A 157 4.08 2.69 11.55
N SER A 158 3.66 2.79 10.30
CA SER A 158 3.99 1.79 9.28
C SER A 158 4.47 2.47 8.01
N GLY A 159 5.56 1.94 7.46
CA GLY A 159 6.18 2.39 6.23
C GLY A 159 6.15 1.29 5.18
N GLY A 160 5.98 1.65 3.91
CA GLY A 160 6.10 0.73 2.80
C GLY A 160 6.66 1.38 1.55
N THR A 161 7.29 0.57 0.71
CA THR A 161 8.00 1.07 -0.48
C THR A 161 7.23 0.71 -1.76
N LYS A 162 7.14 1.65 -2.72
CA LYS A 162 6.50 1.41 -4.03
C LYS A 162 7.26 2.05 -5.21
N GLY A 163 6.84 1.67 -6.42
CA GLY A 163 7.22 2.29 -7.69
C GLY A 163 6.03 2.85 -8.49
N ASN A 164 4.85 2.99 -7.90
CA ASN A 164 3.64 3.56 -8.51
C ASN A 164 2.63 4.08 -7.45
N PHE A 165 1.59 4.77 -7.91
CA PHE A 165 0.52 5.37 -7.10
C PHE A 165 -0.69 4.45 -6.94
N SER A 166 -1.42 4.62 -5.83
CA SER A 166 -2.16 3.52 -5.22
C SER A 166 -3.14 3.94 -4.12
N GLU A 167 -4.00 3.00 -3.76
CA GLU A 167 -4.72 2.96 -2.49
C GLU A 167 -3.84 2.36 -1.38
N PHE A 168 -4.09 2.77 -0.14
CA PHE A 168 -3.39 2.33 1.06
C PHE A 168 -4.37 2.09 2.21
N ILE A 169 -4.13 1.03 2.97
CA ILE A 169 -4.93 0.69 4.14
C ILE A 169 -4.07 -0.07 5.16
N ILE A 170 -4.31 0.16 6.45
CA ILE A 170 -3.75 -0.69 7.51
C ILE A 170 -4.74 -1.84 7.76
N ALA A 171 -4.27 -3.08 7.67
CA ALA A 171 -5.09 -4.27 7.87
C ALA A 171 -4.41 -5.27 8.82
N ILE A 172 -5.20 -6.23 9.31
CA ILE A 172 -4.75 -7.29 10.21
C ILE A 172 -4.33 -8.49 9.36
N ASP A 173 -3.03 -8.74 9.25
CA ASP A 173 -2.47 -9.88 8.54
C ASP A 173 -2.43 -11.11 9.47
N ALA A 174 -3.11 -12.18 9.08
CA ALA A 174 -3.17 -13.41 9.87
C ALA A 174 -2.03 -14.40 9.56
N ARG A 175 -1.20 -14.12 8.55
CA ARG A 175 -0.07 -14.97 8.19
C ARG A 175 1.00 -14.91 9.28
N THR A 176 1.67 -16.04 9.50
CA THR A 176 2.95 -16.02 10.23
C THR A 176 3.98 -15.22 9.41
N PRO A 177 4.99 -14.59 10.04
CA PRO A 177 6.02 -13.87 9.28
C PRO A 177 6.74 -14.74 8.26
N LEU A 178 6.94 -16.03 8.57
CA LEU A 178 7.53 -16.99 7.63
C LEU A 178 6.62 -17.20 6.40
N ALA A 179 5.32 -17.42 6.59
CA ALA A 179 4.39 -17.57 5.46
C ALA A 179 4.31 -16.29 4.61
N ALA A 180 4.26 -15.11 5.25
CA ALA A 180 4.29 -13.83 4.56
C ALA A 180 5.60 -13.64 3.76
N ALA A 181 6.74 -14.09 4.29
CA ALA A 181 8.01 -14.08 3.56
C ALA A 181 7.96 -14.99 2.33
N GLY A 182 7.38 -16.20 2.45
CA GLY A 182 7.19 -17.11 1.31
C GLY A 182 6.36 -16.49 0.18
N ASP A 183 5.23 -15.85 0.51
CA ASP A 183 4.40 -15.15 -0.48
C ASP A 183 5.16 -14.01 -1.19
N LYS A 184 5.92 -13.22 -0.41
CA LYS A 184 6.71 -12.09 -0.93
C LYS A 184 7.88 -12.56 -1.80
N LEU A 185 8.48 -13.69 -1.48
CA LEU A 185 9.53 -14.31 -2.28
C LEU A 185 8.98 -14.80 -3.62
N ALA A 186 7.84 -15.49 -3.61
CA ALA A 186 7.15 -15.91 -4.84
C ALA A 186 6.74 -14.71 -5.71
N ARG A 187 6.29 -13.61 -5.09
CA ARG A 187 6.00 -12.35 -5.79
C ARG A 187 7.24 -11.75 -6.45
N LEU A 188 8.35 -11.66 -5.72
CA LEU A 188 9.62 -11.14 -6.27
C LEU A 188 10.09 -12.00 -7.46
N ARG A 189 9.97 -13.32 -7.37
CA ARG A 189 10.24 -14.25 -8.49
C ARG A 189 9.34 -14.00 -9.70
N SER A 190 8.04 -13.82 -9.47
CA SER A 190 7.08 -13.49 -10.54
C SER A 190 7.42 -12.16 -11.23
N MET A 191 7.85 -11.15 -10.46
CA MET A 191 8.30 -9.87 -11.00
C MET A 191 9.55 -10.03 -11.86
N MET A 192 10.56 -10.78 -11.39
CA MET A 192 11.76 -11.09 -12.20
C MET A 192 11.41 -11.74 -13.53
N ASN A 193 10.53 -12.74 -13.52
CA ASN A 193 10.06 -13.39 -14.75
C ASN A 193 9.34 -12.41 -15.69
N THR A 194 8.50 -11.53 -15.13
CA THR A 194 7.73 -10.53 -15.89
C THR A 194 8.63 -9.50 -16.56
N TYR A 195 9.70 -9.07 -15.90
CA TYR A 195 10.60 -8.03 -16.40
C TYR A 195 11.86 -8.57 -17.10
N SER A 196 11.97 -9.89 -17.28
CA SER A 196 13.17 -10.55 -17.83
C SER A 196 13.67 -9.98 -19.16
N GLY A 197 12.78 -9.45 -20.01
CA GLY A 197 13.14 -8.80 -21.28
C GLY A 197 13.41 -7.29 -21.20
N GLN A 198 13.43 -6.69 -20.01
CA GLN A 198 13.52 -5.24 -19.82
C GLN A 198 14.88 -4.75 -19.28
N PHE A 199 15.84 -5.65 -19.09
CA PHE A 199 17.22 -5.33 -18.73
C PHE A 199 18.19 -6.36 -19.35
N ASP A 200 19.49 -6.05 -19.32
CA ASP A 200 20.53 -6.86 -19.96
C ASP A 200 20.60 -8.29 -19.41
N ALA A 201 20.96 -9.24 -20.28
CA ALA A 201 21.01 -10.67 -19.92
C ALA A 201 21.96 -10.96 -18.75
N ASP A 202 23.13 -10.31 -18.72
CA ASP A 202 24.10 -10.48 -17.64
C ASP A 202 23.55 -10.00 -16.28
N VAL A 203 22.81 -8.88 -16.29
CA VAL A 203 22.12 -8.35 -15.09
C VAL A 203 21.01 -9.29 -14.66
N HIS A 204 20.26 -9.84 -15.62
CA HIS A 204 19.23 -10.82 -15.31
C HIS A 204 19.81 -12.08 -14.65
N ASP A 205 20.89 -12.64 -15.18
CA ASP A 205 21.52 -13.84 -14.65
C ASP A 205 22.08 -13.61 -13.23
N GLU A 206 22.66 -12.44 -12.95
CA GLU A 206 23.09 -12.05 -11.60
C GLU A 206 21.90 -12.02 -10.62
N LEU A 207 20.84 -11.29 -10.97
CA LEU A 207 19.66 -11.14 -10.14
C LEU A 207 18.92 -12.48 -9.93
N ASP A 208 18.83 -13.31 -10.96
CA ASP A 208 18.25 -14.65 -10.88
C ASP A 208 19.04 -15.56 -9.95
N GLY A 209 20.38 -15.52 -10.02
CA GLY A 209 21.26 -16.28 -9.12
C GLY A 209 21.08 -15.90 -7.65
N LEU A 210 21.01 -14.59 -7.36
CA LEU A 210 20.78 -14.08 -6.00
C LEU A 210 19.40 -14.48 -5.47
N LEU A 211 18.36 -14.35 -6.29
CA LEU A 211 17.00 -14.73 -5.89
C LEU A 211 16.87 -16.25 -5.69
N SER A 212 17.52 -17.05 -6.53
CA SER A 212 17.57 -18.51 -6.38
C SER A 212 18.29 -18.94 -5.11
N ALA A 213 19.38 -18.25 -4.75
CA ALA A 213 20.08 -18.48 -3.48
C ALA A 213 19.20 -18.12 -2.27
N ALA A 214 18.43 -17.03 -2.35
CA ALA A 214 17.46 -16.67 -1.31
C ALA A 214 16.36 -17.72 -1.14
N GLU A 215 15.84 -18.28 -2.25
CA GLU A 215 14.84 -19.37 -2.24
C GLU A 215 15.38 -20.65 -1.61
N ILE A 216 16.60 -21.06 -1.95
CA ILE A 216 17.25 -22.23 -1.34
C ILE A 216 17.46 -22.00 0.17
N ALA A 217 17.91 -20.81 0.56
CA ALA A 217 18.11 -20.47 1.96
C ALA A 217 16.79 -20.47 2.75
N TYR A 218 15.73 -19.87 2.19
CA TYR A 218 14.39 -19.89 2.77
C TYR A 218 13.85 -21.31 2.93
N ALA A 219 13.95 -22.14 1.88
CA ALA A 219 13.49 -23.54 1.92
C ALA A 219 14.27 -24.40 2.92
N SER A 220 15.52 -24.05 3.20
CA SER A 220 16.38 -24.71 4.20
C SER A 220 16.25 -24.11 5.60
N ASN A 221 15.30 -23.20 5.83
CA ASN A 221 15.12 -22.43 7.07
C ASN A 221 16.37 -21.63 7.51
N SER A 222 17.27 -21.32 6.58
CA SER A 222 18.45 -20.48 6.81
C SER A 222 18.07 -19.00 6.60
N LEU A 223 17.23 -18.47 7.49
CA LEU A 223 16.58 -17.17 7.30
C LEU A 223 17.58 -16.00 7.27
N ILE A 224 18.67 -16.07 8.05
CA ILE A 224 19.73 -15.05 8.01
C ILE A 224 20.40 -15.02 6.62
N ALA A 225 20.70 -16.19 6.04
CA ALA A 225 21.26 -16.26 4.70
C ALA A 225 20.26 -15.77 3.64
N ALA A 226 18.98 -16.08 3.80
CA ALA A 226 17.93 -15.56 2.92
C ALA A 226 17.88 -14.02 2.96
N VAL A 227 17.97 -13.41 4.14
CA VAL A 227 18.09 -11.94 4.27
C VAL A 227 19.30 -11.41 3.53
N THR A 228 20.48 -12.01 3.72
CA THR A 228 21.72 -11.58 3.05
C THR A 228 21.58 -11.62 1.53
N TYR A 229 20.98 -12.67 0.95
CA TYR A 229 20.79 -12.76 -0.49
C TYR A 229 19.73 -11.76 -1.01
N VAL A 230 18.68 -11.48 -0.23
CA VAL A 230 17.68 -10.46 -0.58
C VAL A 230 18.26 -9.04 -0.53
N GLU A 231 19.14 -8.76 0.44
CA GLU A 231 19.89 -7.50 0.50
C GLU A 231 20.84 -7.37 -0.69
N ALA A 232 21.63 -8.41 -0.98
CA ALA A 232 22.51 -8.44 -2.15
C ALA A 232 21.74 -8.27 -3.47
N PHE A 233 20.55 -8.88 -3.59
CA PHE A 233 19.65 -8.67 -4.73
C PHE A 233 19.24 -7.19 -4.85
N ALA A 234 18.81 -6.56 -3.75
CA ALA A 234 18.39 -5.16 -3.77
C ALA A 234 19.54 -4.22 -4.14
N ASP A 235 20.75 -4.49 -3.64
CA ASP A 235 21.96 -3.74 -3.97
C ASP A 235 22.36 -3.92 -5.43
N ALA A 236 22.26 -5.13 -5.97
CA ALA A 236 22.52 -5.41 -7.38
C ALA A 236 21.54 -4.67 -8.30
N VAL A 237 20.25 -4.61 -7.94
CA VAL A 237 19.26 -3.80 -8.68
C VAL A 237 19.63 -2.31 -8.65
N ASP A 238 20.06 -1.79 -7.50
CA ASP A 238 20.42 -0.38 -7.36
C ASP A 238 21.67 0.00 -8.17
N ASN A 239 22.70 -0.84 -8.11
CA ASN A 239 23.93 -0.68 -8.87
C ASN A 239 23.69 -0.74 -10.39
N ASN A 240 22.66 -1.47 -10.82
CA ASN A 240 22.24 -1.59 -12.22
C ASN A 240 21.08 -0.66 -12.59
N SER A 241 20.74 0.34 -11.77
CA SER A 241 19.62 1.25 -12.03
C SER A 241 19.79 2.17 -13.25
N GLY A 242 20.96 2.17 -13.89
CA GLY A 242 21.22 2.80 -15.19
C GLY A 242 20.87 1.92 -16.40
N THR A 243 20.80 0.60 -16.23
CA THR A 243 20.45 -0.38 -17.27
C THR A 243 19.04 -0.94 -17.08
N ILE A 244 18.61 -1.08 -15.82
CA ILE A 244 17.24 -1.41 -15.45
C ILE A 244 16.41 -0.12 -15.48
N PRO A 245 15.24 -0.08 -16.15
CA PRO A 245 14.35 1.07 -16.10
C PRO A 245 14.06 1.52 -14.66
N ASN A 246 14.45 2.75 -14.33
CA ASN A 246 14.42 3.27 -12.95
C ASN A 246 13.64 4.58 -12.82
N VAL A 247 12.88 5.00 -13.83
CA VAL A 247 12.11 6.24 -13.78
C VAL A 247 10.63 5.94 -13.91
N TRP A 248 9.84 6.50 -13.01
CA TRP A 248 8.39 6.51 -13.09
C TRP A 248 7.94 7.92 -13.45
N GLY A 249 6.91 8.06 -14.28
CA GLY A 249 6.32 9.36 -14.62
C GLY A 249 4.79 9.35 -14.55
N ALA A 250 4.20 10.46 -14.12
CA ALA A 250 2.75 10.61 -13.94
C ALA A 250 1.94 10.50 -15.22
N SER A 251 2.55 10.72 -16.37
CA SER A 251 1.94 10.48 -17.68
C SER A 251 1.88 9.00 -18.08
N HIS A 252 2.30 8.07 -17.21
CA HIS A 252 2.35 6.61 -17.44
C HIS A 252 3.28 6.16 -18.59
N ASN A 253 4.15 7.05 -19.07
CA ASN A 253 5.07 6.76 -20.18
C ASN A 253 6.37 6.07 -19.74
N LEU A 254 6.67 6.05 -18.43
CA LEU A 254 7.91 5.52 -17.87
C LEU A 254 7.58 4.58 -16.71
N GLU A 255 8.26 3.44 -16.68
CA GLU A 255 8.10 2.41 -15.66
C GLU A 255 9.39 2.27 -14.83
N ASN A 256 9.24 2.37 -13.51
CA ASN A 256 10.33 2.23 -12.55
C ASN A 256 10.45 0.78 -12.06
N ILE A 257 11.03 -0.07 -12.89
CA ILE A 257 11.25 -1.50 -12.60
C ILE A 257 12.25 -1.66 -11.46
N ALA A 258 13.37 -0.94 -11.48
CA ALA A 258 14.38 -1.02 -10.42
C ALA A 258 13.79 -0.67 -9.05
N GLY A 259 13.05 0.43 -8.94
CA GLY A 259 12.34 0.82 -7.73
C GLY A 259 11.29 -0.21 -7.29
N LYS A 260 10.55 -0.81 -8.23
CA LYS A 260 9.59 -1.90 -7.91
C LYS A 260 10.28 -3.15 -7.35
N LEU A 261 11.40 -3.58 -7.94
CA LEU A 261 12.17 -4.74 -7.48
C LEU A 261 12.79 -4.48 -6.10
N ARG A 262 13.40 -3.30 -5.90
CA ARG A 262 13.96 -2.88 -4.60
C ARG A 262 12.87 -2.79 -3.52
N ALA A 263 11.69 -2.28 -3.86
CA ALA A 263 10.55 -2.23 -2.95
C ALA A 263 10.08 -3.63 -2.53
N ALA A 264 9.96 -4.56 -3.48
CA ALA A 264 9.58 -5.94 -3.23
C ALA A 264 10.62 -6.67 -2.35
N ALA A 265 11.91 -6.47 -2.62
CA ALA A 265 12.99 -6.98 -1.77
C ALA A 265 12.94 -6.41 -0.35
N GLY A 266 12.67 -5.11 -0.19
CA GLY A 266 12.57 -4.46 1.12
C GLY A 266 11.45 -5.04 2.00
N THR A 267 10.27 -5.29 1.42
CA THR A 267 9.17 -5.89 2.19
C THR A 267 9.38 -7.38 2.49
N LEU A 268 10.05 -8.11 1.59
CA LEU A 268 10.47 -9.50 1.83
C LEU A 268 11.47 -9.57 2.99
N ARG A 269 12.50 -8.73 2.95
CA ARG A 269 13.50 -8.61 4.03
C ARG A 269 12.82 -8.37 5.38
N PHE A 270 11.87 -7.44 5.44
CA PHE A 270 11.11 -7.16 6.66
C PHE A 270 10.42 -8.43 7.21
N SER A 271 9.71 -9.18 6.38
CA SER A 271 9.06 -10.43 6.80
C SER A 271 10.06 -11.51 7.24
N LEU A 272 11.20 -11.64 6.55
CA LEU A 272 12.26 -12.57 6.96
C LEU A 272 12.86 -12.17 8.32
N THR A 273 13.11 -10.89 8.55
CA THR A 273 13.62 -10.39 9.84
C THR A 273 12.62 -10.62 10.98
N LEU A 274 11.32 -10.40 10.73
CA LEU A 274 10.29 -10.75 11.70
C LEU A 274 10.28 -12.26 11.98
N ALA A 275 10.39 -13.09 10.95
CA ALA A 275 10.43 -14.55 11.11
C ALA A 275 11.65 -15.01 11.93
N ILE A 276 12.81 -14.34 11.81
CA ILE A 276 13.99 -14.60 12.65
C ILE A 276 13.71 -14.31 14.12
N ASN A 277 12.97 -13.24 14.42
CA ASN A 277 12.69 -12.80 15.79
C ASN A 277 11.56 -13.60 16.48
N ASP A 278 10.79 -14.37 15.70
CA ASP A 278 9.74 -15.26 16.20
C ASP A 278 10.24 -16.69 16.52
N LEU A 279 11.51 -17.00 16.21
CA LEU A 279 12.18 -18.28 16.52
C LEU A 279 12.80 -18.28 17.92
#